data_AF-T0TT00-F1
#
_entry.id   AF-T0TT00-F1
#
_cell.length_a   1.000
_cell.length_b   1.000
_cell.length_c   1.000
_cell.angle_alpha   90.00
_cell.angle_beta   90.00
_cell.angle_gamma   90.00
#
_symmetry.space_group_name_H-M   'P 1'
#
loop_
_entity.id
_entity.type
_entity.pdbx_description
1 polymer ?
#
loop_
_entity_poly.entity_id
_entity_poly.type
_entity_poly.pdbx_seq_one_letter_code
_entity_poly.pdbx_strand_id
1 'polypeptide(L)'
;MKKWLYSVVTAVALFLLAALGFAKPNSIAKVHADTINSVVKSVNISKSTGGAITDPLGVWESFQVEADFELPNGSVKAGDQTEIQLGDGFKVFETDTIDLLDPSGQKVATATVDDQRKRLQ
;
A
#
# COMPACT_ATOMS: atom_id res chain seq x y z
N MET A 1 34.00 52.20 12.37
CA MET A 1 32.73 51.66 11.79
C MET A 1 32.94 50.51 10.81
N LYS A 2 34.05 50.42 10.05
CA LYS A 2 34.25 49.37 9.04
C LYS A 2 34.53 47.96 9.60
N LYS A 3 35.29 47.83 10.71
CA LYS A 3 35.64 46.54 11.34
C LYS A 3 34.42 45.75 11.85
N TRP A 4 33.42 46.45 12.40
CA TRP A 4 32.16 45.84 12.85
C TRP A 4 31.34 45.31 11.68
N LEU A 5 31.27 46.08 10.58
CA LEU A 5 30.58 45.68 9.37
C LEU A 5 31.20 44.43 8.72
N TYR A 6 32.54 44.35 8.66
CA TYR A 6 33.22 43.14 8.18
C TYR A 6 32.92 41.93 9.07
N SER A 7 32.96 42.11 10.40
CA SER A 7 32.68 41.02 11.34
C SER A 7 31.25 40.48 11.22
N VAL A 8 30.27 41.36 10.97
CA VAL A 8 28.87 40.96 10.76
C VAL A 8 28.71 40.24 9.42
N VAL A 9 29.33 40.76 8.34
CA VAL A 9 29.29 40.12 7.02
C VAL A 9 29.94 38.74 7.04
N THR A 10 31.08 38.57 7.73
CA THR A 10 31.75 37.28 7.86
C THR A 10 30.92 36.28 8.67
N ALA A 11 30.26 36.72 9.74
CA ALA A 11 29.38 35.87 10.54
C ALA A 11 28.15 35.39 9.75
N VAL A 12 27.53 36.27 8.95
CA VAL A 12 26.41 35.91 8.08
C VAL A 12 26.84 34.95 6.98
N ALA A 13 28.02 35.17 6.37
CA ALA A 13 28.57 34.26 5.37
C ALA A 13 28.85 32.86 5.93
N LEU A 14 29.45 32.78 7.13
CA LEU A 14 29.69 31.50 7.82
C LEU A 14 28.39 30.79 8.19
N PHE A 15 27.37 31.55 8.63
CA PHE A 15 26.06 30.99 8.93
C PHE A 15 25.37 30.43 7.68
N LEU A 16 25.46 31.12 6.54
CA LEU A 16 24.94 30.63 5.26
C LEU A 16 25.68 29.38 4.76
N LEU A 17 27.02 29.33 4.89
CA LEU A 17 27.79 28.14 4.56
C LEU A 17 27.44 26.95 5.46
N ALA A 18 27.22 27.18 6.75
CA ALA A 18 26.77 26.13 7.67
C ALA A 18 25.36 25.64 7.32
N ALA A 19 24.42 26.55 7.02
CA ALA A 19 23.05 26.19 6.64
C ALA A 19 22.98 25.33 5.36
N LEU A 20 23.90 25.56 4.40
CA LEU A 20 24.02 24.74 3.19
C LEU A 20 24.57 23.33 3.47
N GLY A 21 25.36 23.15 4.53
CA GLY A 21 25.89 21.84 4.94
C GLY A 21 24.90 20.93 5.67
N PHE A 22 23.78 21.49 6.17
CA PHE A 22 22.72 20.74 6.86
C PHE A 22 21.47 20.49 6.01
N ALA A 23 21.41 21.01 4.79
CA ALA A 23 20.39 20.64 3.83
C ALA A 23 20.65 19.23 3.29
N LYS A 24 20.33 18.21 4.09
CA LYS A 24 20.19 16.84 3.57
C LYS A 24 19.17 16.92 2.43
N PRO A 25 19.48 16.42 1.22
CA PRO A 25 18.45 16.25 0.22
C PRO A 25 17.36 15.41 0.88
N ASN A 26 16.12 15.88 0.80
CA ASN A 26 14.95 15.07 1.11
C ASN A 26 14.93 13.95 0.07
N SER A 27 15.82 12.97 0.19
CA SER A 27 15.65 11.69 -0.46
C SER A 27 14.31 11.22 0.04
N ILE A 28 13.31 11.25 -0.85
CA ILE A 28 12.09 10.48 -0.70
C ILE A 28 12.58 9.11 -0.28
N ALA A 29 12.38 8.76 0.99
CA ALA A 29 12.73 7.44 1.46
C ALA A 29 11.97 6.52 0.50
N LYS A 30 12.71 5.78 -0.34
CA LYS A 30 12.11 4.67 -1.06
C LYS A 30 11.70 3.71 0.04
N VAL A 31 10.46 3.86 0.48
CA VAL A 31 9.78 2.90 1.32
C VAL A 31 9.82 1.62 0.51
N HIS A 32 10.70 0.70 0.90
CA HIS A 32 10.65 -0.65 0.38
C HIS A 32 9.36 -1.24 0.95
N ALA A 33 8.37 -1.33 0.08
CA ALA A 33 7.17 -2.12 0.27
C ALA A 33 7.58 -3.59 0.20
N ASP A 34 7.43 -4.33 1.29
CA ASP A 34 7.58 -5.77 1.24
C ASP A 34 6.22 -6.39 0.88
N THR A 35 6.22 -7.49 0.13
CA THR A 35 5.02 -8.30 -0.06
C THR A 35 4.82 -9.17 1.18
N ILE A 36 3.78 -8.89 1.97
CA ILE A 36 3.51 -9.57 3.24
C ILE A 36 2.21 -10.35 3.12
N ASN A 37 2.30 -11.64 2.79
CA ASN A 37 1.11 -12.49 2.63
C ASN A 37 0.60 -13.07 3.96
N SER A 38 1.34 -12.92 5.07
CA SER A 38 0.98 -13.47 6.38
C SER A 38 -0.24 -12.80 7.04
N VAL A 39 -0.72 -11.70 6.48
CA VAL A 39 -1.89 -10.95 6.98
C VAL A 39 -3.22 -11.56 6.52
N VAL A 40 -3.21 -12.39 5.47
CA VAL A 40 -4.41 -13.06 4.98
C VAL A 40 -4.72 -14.26 5.88
N LYS A 41 -5.82 -14.19 6.63
CA LYS A 41 -6.23 -15.24 7.58
C LYS A 41 -7.06 -16.32 6.91
N SER A 42 -7.93 -15.92 5.99
CA SER A 42 -8.82 -16.81 5.27
C SER A 42 -9.10 -16.27 3.88
N VAL A 43 -9.35 -17.16 2.93
CA VAL A 43 -9.94 -16.83 1.63
C VAL A 43 -11.04 -17.85 1.38
N ASN A 44 -12.25 -17.37 1.19
CA ASN A 44 -13.42 -18.16 0.88
C ASN A 44 -13.94 -17.80 -0.52
N ILE A 45 -14.40 -18.82 -1.25
CA ILE A 45 -14.98 -18.65 -2.57
C ILE A 45 -16.39 -19.23 -2.55
N SER A 46 -17.36 -18.42 -2.94
CA SER A 46 -18.78 -18.78 -2.93
C SER A 46 -19.45 -18.41 -4.25
N LYS A 47 -20.65 -18.93 -4.49
CA LYS A 47 -21.48 -18.45 -5.60
C LYS A 47 -21.82 -16.97 -5.36
N SER A 48 -22.00 -16.19 -6.43
CA SER A 48 -22.42 -14.78 -6.31
C SER A 48 -23.75 -14.59 -5.56
N THR A 49 -24.61 -15.61 -5.54
CA THR A 49 -25.87 -15.65 -4.76
C THR A 49 -25.67 -16.08 -3.31
N GLY A 50 -24.44 -16.32 -2.87
CA GLY A 50 -24.10 -16.96 -1.61
C GLY A 50 -24.16 -18.50 -1.67
N GLY A 51 -23.48 -19.14 -0.72
CA GLY A 51 -23.41 -20.60 -0.60
C GLY A 51 -22.19 -21.25 -1.29
N ALA A 52 -21.95 -22.52 -0.97
CA ALA A 52 -20.79 -23.25 -1.47
C ALA A 52 -20.85 -23.53 -2.98
N ILE A 53 -19.69 -23.57 -3.62
CA ILE A 53 -19.55 -24.06 -4.99
C ILE A 53 -19.53 -25.60 -4.92
N THR A 54 -20.71 -26.19 -5.09
CA THR A 54 -20.90 -27.66 -5.09
C THR A 54 -20.74 -28.30 -6.46
N ASP A 55 -20.79 -27.49 -7.52
CA ASP A 55 -20.76 -27.90 -8.92
C ASP A 55 -19.77 -27.00 -9.68
N PRO A 56 -19.17 -27.46 -10.80
CA PRO A 56 -18.30 -26.63 -11.62
C PRO A 56 -19.02 -25.35 -12.06
N LEU A 57 -18.36 -24.20 -11.89
CA LEU A 57 -18.88 -22.92 -12.36
C LEU A 57 -18.93 -22.89 -13.90
N GLY A 58 -20.02 -22.38 -14.45
CA GLY A 58 -20.13 -22.11 -15.89
C GLY A 58 -19.13 -21.05 -16.35
N VAL A 59 -18.82 -21.04 -17.66
CA VAL A 59 -17.83 -20.15 -18.30
C VAL A 59 -18.13 -18.65 -18.12
N TRP A 60 -19.31 -18.31 -17.63
CA TRP A 60 -19.80 -16.93 -17.44
C TRP A 60 -20.48 -16.71 -16.09
N GLU A 61 -20.28 -17.62 -15.14
CA GLU A 61 -20.85 -17.47 -13.81
C GLU A 61 -19.92 -16.66 -12.90
N SER A 62 -20.47 -15.58 -12.33
CA SER A 62 -19.79 -14.80 -11.30
C SER A 62 -19.76 -15.56 -9.98
N PHE A 63 -18.63 -15.47 -9.31
CA PHE A 63 -18.40 -15.98 -7.96
C PHE A 63 -17.94 -14.84 -7.06
N GLN A 64 -18.11 -15.02 -5.76
CA GLN A 64 -17.64 -14.07 -4.75
C GLN A 64 -16.38 -14.62 -4.10
N VAL A 65 -15.41 -13.72 -3.90
CA VAL A 65 -14.23 -13.99 -3.08
C VAL A 65 -14.33 -13.12 -1.84
N GLU A 66 -14.27 -13.77 -0.69
CA GLU A 66 -14.24 -13.11 0.62
C GLU A 66 -12.90 -13.45 1.27
N ALA A 67 -12.19 -12.43 1.73
CA ALA A 67 -10.88 -12.60 2.36
C ALA A 67 -10.85 -11.84 3.68
N ASP A 68 -10.41 -12.53 4.73
CA ASP A 68 -10.19 -11.93 6.04
C ASP A 68 -8.74 -11.51 6.19
N PHE A 69 -8.53 -10.28 6.63
CA PHE A 69 -7.21 -9.72 6.88
C PHE A 69 -7.04 -9.37 8.35
N GLU A 70 -5.89 -9.72 8.91
CA GLU A 70 -5.45 -9.26 10.23
C GLU A 70 -4.10 -8.58 10.06
N LEU A 71 -4.00 -7.32 10.48
CA LEU A 71 -2.77 -6.53 10.44
C LEU A 71 -2.18 -6.51 11.85
N PRO A 72 -1.21 -7.39 12.19
CA PRO A 72 -0.68 -7.45 13.55
C PRO A 72 0.18 -6.22 13.82
N ASN A 73 0.00 -5.62 15.00
CA ASN A 73 0.76 -4.43 15.40
C ASN A 73 2.27 -4.63 15.25
N GLY A 74 2.93 -3.71 14.54
CA GLY A 74 4.38 -3.71 14.32
C GLY A 74 4.88 -4.68 13.24
N SER A 75 4.01 -5.47 12.61
CA SER A 75 4.39 -6.39 11.52
C SER A 75 4.20 -5.80 10.12
N VAL A 76 3.46 -4.70 10.01
CA VAL A 76 3.17 -4.01 8.76
C VAL A 76 3.49 -2.52 8.89
N LYS A 77 3.99 -1.91 7.81
CA LYS A 77 4.27 -0.47 7.69
C LYS A 77 3.56 0.11 6.47
N ALA A 78 3.32 1.42 6.49
CA ALA A 78 2.76 2.11 5.35
C ALA A 78 3.59 1.84 4.08
N GLY A 79 2.91 1.48 2.99
CA GLY A 79 3.54 1.10 1.73
C GLY A 79 3.68 -0.40 1.53
N ASP A 80 3.64 -1.24 2.58
CA ASP A 80 3.60 -2.69 2.41
C ASP A 80 2.39 -3.13 1.57
N GLN A 81 2.56 -4.20 0.83
CA GLN A 81 1.53 -4.74 -0.05
C GLN A 81 1.23 -6.19 0.30
N THR A 82 -0.01 -6.60 0.10
CA THR A 82 -0.43 -8.00 0.25
C THR A 82 -1.00 -8.43 -1.07
N GLU A 83 -0.65 -9.63 -1.53
CA GLU A 83 -1.11 -10.08 -2.82
C GLU A 83 -1.88 -11.39 -2.77
N ILE A 84 -3.04 -11.39 -3.44
CA ILE A 84 -3.84 -12.58 -3.67
C ILE A 84 -3.85 -12.84 -5.17
N GLN A 85 -3.26 -13.96 -5.59
CA GLN A 85 -3.25 -14.36 -6.99
C GLN A 85 -4.43 -15.27 -7.29
N LEU A 86 -5.20 -14.92 -8.33
CA LEU A 86 -6.23 -15.78 -8.87
C LEU A 86 -5.59 -16.84 -9.77
N GLY A 87 -6.04 -18.09 -9.65
CA GLY A 87 -5.55 -19.19 -10.49
C GLY A 87 -5.88 -19.00 -11.97
N ASP A 88 -5.15 -19.69 -12.85
CA ASP A 88 -5.25 -19.49 -14.31
C ASP A 88 -6.64 -19.68 -14.90
N GLY A 89 -7.48 -20.51 -14.26
CA GLY A 89 -8.85 -20.78 -14.66
C GLY A 89 -9.83 -19.61 -14.46
N PHE A 90 -9.42 -18.55 -13.76
CA PHE A 90 -10.25 -17.39 -13.47
C PHE A 90 -9.91 -16.20 -14.38
N LYS A 91 -10.94 -15.40 -14.67
CA LYS A 91 -10.84 -14.12 -15.36
C LYS A 91 -11.44 -13.03 -14.48
N VAL A 92 -10.73 -11.92 -14.38
CA VAL A 92 -11.26 -10.67 -13.82
C VAL A 92 -11.92 -9.92 -14.97
N PHE A 93 -13.20 -9.58 -14.81
CA PHE A 93 -13.95 -8.80 -15.80
C PHE A 93 -14.19 -7.37 -15.35
N GLU A 94 -14.20 -7.13 -14.04
CA GLU A 94 -14.38 -5.82 -13.45
C GLU A 94 -13.24 -5.58 -12.46
N THR A 95 -12.56 -4.45 -12.63
CA THR A 95 -11.55 -3.96 -11.69
C THR A 95 -12.16 -2.84 -10.90
N ASP A 96 -12.08 -2.92 -9.58
CA ASP A 96 -12.50 -1.84 -8.70
C ASP A 96 -11.39 -1.53 -7.69
N THR A 97 -11.47 -0.34 -7.12
CA THR A 97 -10.62 0.13 -6.02
C THR A 97 -11.47 0.19 -4.76
N ILE A 98 -11.12 -0.62 -3.78
CA ILE A 98 -11.88 -0.76 -2.54
C ILE A 98 -11.03 -0.23 -1.39
N ASP A 99 -11.55 0.78 -0.69
CA ASP A 99 -10.92 1.24 0.55
C ASP A 99 -11.24 0.28 1.70
N LEU A 100 -10.20 -0.24 2.33
CA LEU A 100 -10.31 -1.07 3.52
C LEU A 100 -10.33 -0.14 4.74
N LEU A 101 -11.43 -0.20 5.47
CA LEU A 101 -11.66 0.59 6.68
C LEU A 101 -11.50 -0.28 7.92
N ASP A 102 -10.97 0.28 8.99
CA ASP A 102 -11.01 -0.35 10.30
C ASP A 102 -12.43 -0.23 10.94
N PRO A 103 -12.70 -0.88 12.08
CA PRO A 103 -14.00 -0.78 12.76
C PRO A 103 -14.38 0.64 13.22
N SER A 104 -13.43 1.58 13.27
CA SER A 104 -13.69 3.00 13.56
C SER A 104 -14.08 3.80 12.30
N GLY A 105 -14.00 3.18 11.12
CA GLY A 105 -14.25 3.80 9.82
C GLY A 105 -13.03 4.49 9.22
N GLN A 106 -11.84 4.34 9.81
CA GLN A 106 -10.62 4.93 9.27
C GLN A 106 -10.03 4.03 8.18
N LYS A 107 -9.64 4.64 7.06
CA LYS A 107 -8.94 3.96 5.97
C LYS A 107 -7.58 3.45 6.43
N VAL A 108 -7.36 2.15 6.29
CA VAL A 108 -6.11 1.46 6.65
C VAL A 108 -5.36 0.90 5.44
N ALA A 109 -6.06 0.60 4.35
CA ALA A 109 -5.46 0.15 3.09
C ALA A 109 -6.39 0.45 1.90
N THR A 110 -5.87 0.25 0.69
CA THR A 110 -6.66 0.26 -0.55
C THR A 110 -6.35 -1.03 -1.28
N ALA A 111 -7.39 -1.80 -1.60
CA ALA A 111 -7.29 -2.99 -2.43
C ALA A 111 -7.61 -2.62 -3.88
N THR A 112 -6.78 -3.09 -4.80
CA THR A 112 -6.95 -2.91 -6.25
C THR A 112 -6.89 -4.27 -6.93
N VAL A 113 -7.79 -4.50 -7.88
CA VAL A 113 -7.74 -5.69 -8.74
C VAL A 113 -7.00 -5.36 -10.03
N ASP A 114 -5.91 -6.07 -10.32
CA ASP A 114 -5.16 -6.01 -11.57
C ASP A 114 -5.65 -7.13 -12.50
N ASP A 115 -6.37 -6.75 -13.56
CA ASP A 115 -6.93 -7.66 -14.56
C ASP A 115 -5.86 -8.28 -15.47
N GLN A 116 -4.80 -7.53 -15.77
CA GLN A 116 -3.68 -7.98 -16.62
C GLN A 116 -2.85 -9.06 -15.91
N ARG A 117 -2.70 -8.93 -14.58
CA ARG A 117 -1.88 -9.82 -13.76
C ARG A 117 -2.70 -10.85 -12.98
N LYS A 118 -4.03 -10.77 -13.01
CA LYS A 118 -4.96 -11.62 -12.24
C LYS A 118 -4.64 -11.63 -10.74
N ARG A 119 -4.32 -10.45 -10.19
CA ARG A 119 -3.83 -10.28 -8.81
C ARG A 119 -4.65 -9.21 -8.11
N LEU A 120 -4.95 -9.41 -6.83
CA LEU A 120 -5.42 -8.36 -5.93
C LEU A 120 -4.22 -7.87 -5.11
N GLN A 121 -4.06 -6.56 -4.99
CA GLN A 121 -2.95 -5.90 -4.27
C GLN A 121 -3.38 -4.70 -3.45
#